data_AF-A0AB39LFY7-F1
#
_entry.id   AF-A0AB39LFY7-F1
#
_cell.length_a   1.000
_cell.length_b   1.000
_cell.length_c   1.000
_cell.angle_alpha   90.00
_cell.angle_beta   90.00
_cell.angle_gamma   90.00
#
_symmetry.space_group_name_H-M   'P 1'
#
loop_
_entity.id
_entity.type
_entity.pdbx_description
1 polymer ?
#
loop_
_entity_poly.entity_id
_entity_poly.type
_entity_poly.pdbx_seq_one_letter_code
_entity_poly.pdbx_strand_id
1 'polypeptide(L)' 'MNEWDYLNNFLIASPNEITELSNMSVWWICQENPDHRYKIQVKERMAYRKRNKRACSICKDLRRKQEHFVRLKM' A
#
# COMPACT_ATOMS: atom_id res chain seq x y z
N MET A 1 -8.44 -0.97 11.35
CA MET A 1 -8.57 -1.99 10.29
C MET A 1 -7.20 -2.56 9.98
N ASN A 2 -7.06 -3.89 9.95
CA ASN A 2 -5.80 -4.55 9.60
C ASN A 2 -5.45 -4.25 8.14
N GLU A 3 -4.34 -3.54 7.92
CA GLU A 3 -3.88 -3.17 6.58
C GLU A 3 -3.19 -4.33 5.84
N TRP A 4 -2.94 -5.44 6.53
CA TRP A 4 -2.34 -6.63 5.96
C TRP A 4 -3.36 -7.43 5.14
N ASP A 5 -3.05 -7.74 3.89
CA ASP A 5 -3.90 -8.59 3.07
C ASP A 5 -3.56 -10.07 3.30
N TYR A 6 -4.30 -10.73 4.19
CA TYR A 6 -4.06 -12.14 4.53
C TYR A 6 -4.28 -13.09 3.35
N LEU A 7 -5.27 -12.80 2.49
CA LEU A 7 -5.59 -13.66 1.35
C LEU A 7 -4.47 -13.62 0.31
N ASN A 8 -4.02 -12.42 -0.05
CA ASN A 8 -2.98 -12.26 -1.06
C ASN A 8 -1.58 -12.59 -0.55
N ASN A 9 -1.35 -12.58 0.76
CA ASN A 9 -0.06 -12.94 1.35
C ASN A 9 0.03 -14.39 1.86
N PHE A 10 -1.05 -15.18 1.76
CA PHE A 10 -1.14 -16.52 2.34
C PHE A 10 0.05 -17.43 1.99
N LEU A 11 0.51 -17.42 0.73
CA LEU A 11 1.66 -18.21 0.26
C LEU A 11 2.97 -17.40 0.17
N ILE A 12 2.93 -16.12 0.52
CA ILE A 12 4.05 -15.20 0.35
C ILE A 12 4.78 -15.04 1.66
N ALA A 13 4.07 -14.64 2.73
CA ALA A 13 4.70 -14.35 4.00
C ALA A 13 3.70 -14.27 5.15
N SER A 14 4.18 -14.58 6.36
CA SER A 14 3.46 -14.37 7.61
C SER A 14 3.83 -13.02 8.23
N PRO A 15 2.87 -12.22 8.74
CA PRO A 15 3.15 -10.97 9.45
C PRO A 15 4.15 -11.14 10.61
N ASN A 16 4.16 -12.32 11.24
CA ASN A 16 4.98 -12.61 12.41
C ASN A 16 6.45 -12.93 12.06
N GLU A 17 6.74 -13.24 10.79
CA GLU A 17 8.07 -13.64 10.33
C GLU A 17 8.80 -12.51 9.60
N ILE A 18 8.11 -11.39 9.34
CA ILE A 18 8.66 -10.29 8.56
C ILE A 18 9.08 -9.14 9.45
N THR A 19 10.32 -8.68 9.26
CA THR A 19 10.85 -7.50 9.93
C THR A 19 10.49 -6.20 9.17
N GLU A 20 10.48 -5.08 9.89
CA GLU A 20 10.22 -3.75 9.29
C GLU A 20 11.20 -3.37 8.17
N LEU A 21 12.40 -3.95 8.16
CA LEU A 21 13.45 -3.67 7.18
C LEU A 21 13.48 -4.66 6.01
N SER A 22 12.51 -5.58 5.95
CA SER A 22 12.47 -6.59 4.90
C SER A 22 12.30 -5.98 3.51
N ASN A 23 13.08 -6.49 2.56
CA ASN A 23 12.97 -6.19 1.14
C ASN A 23 11.80 -6.93 0.47
N MET A 24 11.08 -7.77 1.21
CA MET A 24 9.99 -8.58 0.68
C MET A 24 8.81 -7.71 0.27
N SER A 25 8.31 -7.94 -0.94
CA SER A 25 7.16 -7.24 -1.49
C SER A 25 5.88 -8.00 -1.17
N VAL A 26 5.02 -7.40 -0.36
CA VAL A 26 3.78 -8.01 0.13
C VAL A 26 2.59 -7.11 -0.16
N TRP A 27 1.40 -7.67 -0.08
CA TRP A 27 0.14 -7.00 -0.38
C TRP A 27 -0.42 -6.28 0.85
N TRP A 28 -0.88 -5.06 0.64
CA TRP A 28 -1.49 -4.22 1.65
C TRP A 28 -2.84 -3.71 1.17
N ILE A 29 -3.77 -3.59 2.12
CA ILE A 29 -5.06 -2.94 1.97
C ILE A 29 -4.88 -1.46 2.32
N CYS A 30 -5.37 -0.56 1.47
CA CYS A 30 -5.25 0.87 1.70
C CYS A 30 -6.15 1.33 2.86
N GLN A 31 -5.62 2.23 3.69
CA GLN A 31 -6.37 2.86 4.79
C GLN A 31 -7.49 3.78 4.29
N GLU A 32 -7.27 4.44 3.15
CA GLU A 32 -8.20 5.43 2.59
C GLU A 32 -9.35 4.78 1.81
N ASN A 33 -9.05 3.66 1.12
CA ASN A 33 -10.03 2.91 0.36
C ASN A 33 -9.76 1.40 0.52
N PRO A 34 -10.59 0.67 1.30
CA PRO A 34 -10.45 -0.77 1.49
C PRO A 34 -10.50 -1.62 0.20
N ASP A 35 -11.05 -1.08 -0.89
CA ASP A 35 -11.05 -1.76 -2.19
C ASP A 35 -9.66 -1.79 -2.84
N HIS A 36 -8.80 -0.84 -2.47
CA HIS A 36 -7.45 -0.75 -3.00
C HIS A 36 -6.53 -1.75 -2.31
N ARG A 37 -6.07 -2.72 -3.11
CA ARG A 37 -4.97 -3.63 -2.76
C ARG A 37 -3.73 -3.24 -3.54
N TYR A 38 -2.61 -3.07 -2.87
CA TYR A 38 -1.37 -2.64 -3.51
C TYR A 38 -0.16 -3.40 -2.95
N LYS A 39 0.80 -3.67 -3.83
CA LYS A 39 2.04 -4.38 -3.49
C LYS A 39 3.18 -3.38 -3.31
N ILE A 40 3.92 -3.52 -2.21
CA ILE A 40 5.09 -2.69 -1.91
C ILE A 40 6.06 -3.46 -0.99
N GLN A 41 7.34 -3.13 -1.03
CA GLN A 41 8.30 -3.67 -0.07
C GLN A 41 7.96 -3.25 1.36
N VAL A 42 8.13 -4.15 2.33
CA VAL A 42 7.87 -3.82 3.75
C VAL A 42 8.71 -2.64 4.22
N LYS A 43 10.02 -2.64 3.96
CA LYS A 43 10.91 -1.51 4.30
C LYS A 43 10.43 -0.19 3.73
N GLU A 44 9.95 -0.21 2.50
CA GLU A 44 9.53 1.00 1.80
C GLU A 44 8.23 1.52 2.42
N ARG A 45 7.26 0.64 2.65
CA ARG A 45 6.03 0.98 3.35
C ARG A 45 6.30 1.56 4.74
N MET A 46 7.20 0.96 5.52
CA MET A 46 7.55 1.49 6.83
C MET A 46 8.18 2.87 6.73
N ALA A 47 8.99 3.14 5.70
CA ALA A 47 9.50 4.48 5.43
C ALA A 47 8.39 5.49 5.09
N TYR A 48 7.38 5.10 4.30
CA TYR A 48 6.19 5.93 4.06
C TYR A 48 5.43 6.23 5.34
N ARG A 49 5.21 5.21 6.18
CA ARG A 49 4.55 5.34 7.48
C ARG A 49 5.31 6.30 8.40
N LYS A 50 6.63 6.13 8.54
CA LYS A 50 7.49 7.02 9.36
C LYS A 50 7.46 8.48 8.89
N ARG A 51 7.22 8.72 7.60
CA ARG A 51 7.11 10.07 7.01
C ARG A 51 5.68 10.62 6.98
N ASN A 52 4.70 9.89 7.54
CA ASN A 52 3.28 10.20 7.44
C ASN A 52 2.82 10.42 5.99
N LYS A 53 3.36 9.63 5.05
CA LYS A 53 3.01 9.69 3.62
C LYS A 53 2.19 8.47 3.20
N ARG A 54 1.29 8.67 2.23
CA ARG A 54 0.52 7.58 1.61
C ARG A 54 1.43 6.66 0.80
N ALA A 55 1.36 5.35 1.06
CA ALA A 55 2.12 4.34 0.32
C ALA A 55 1.37 3.81 -0.90
N CYS A 56 0.03 3.74 -0.84
CA CYS A 56 -0.82 3.16 -1.87
C CYS A 56 -0.55 3.78 -3.26
N SER A 57 -0.09 2.96 -4.19
CA SER A 57 0.18 3.37 -5.59
C SER A 57 -1.09 3.83 -6.29
N ILE A 58 -2.21 3.13 -6.09
CA ILE A 58 -3.50 3.46 -6.70
C ILE A 58 -3.95 4.88 -6.29
N CYS A 59 -3.89 5.22 -5.00
CA CYS A 59 -4.22 6.57 -4.53
C CYS A 59 -3.27 7.64 -5.08
N LYS A 60 -1.98 7.32 -5.26
CA LYS A 60 -1.01 8.25 -5.86
C LYS A 60 -1.32 8.51 -7.33
N ASP A 61 -1.68 7.46 -8.07
CA ASP A 61 -2.01 7.57 -9.49
C ASP A 61 -3.30 8.36 -9.71
N LEU A 62 -4.33 8.12 -8.89
CA LEU A 62 -5.56 8.92 -8.91
C LEU A 62 -5.29 10.40 -8.63
N ARG A 63 -4.42 10.72 -7.66
CA ARG A 63 -4.01 12.10 -7.39
C ARG A 63 -3.30 12.72 -8.60
N ARG A 64 -2.36 12.01 -9.23
CA ARG A 64 -1.65 12.51 -10.43
C ARG A 64 -2.62 12.77 -11.58
N LYS A 65 -3.61 11.89 -11.76
CA LYS A 65 -4.66 12.09 -12.75
C LYS A 65 -5.52 13.31 -12.43
N GLN A 66 -5.94 13.51 -11.19
CA GLN A 66 -6.68 14.72 -10.78
C GLN A 66 -5.86 16.01 -10.95
N GLU A 67 -4.57 15.99 -10.61
CA GLU A 67 -3.66 17.16 -10.67
C GLU A 67 -3.34 17.58 -12.13
N HIS A 68 -3.09 16.61 -13.03
CA HIS A 68 -2.68 16.91 -14.41
C HIS A 68 -3.81 16.82 -15.44
N PHE A 69 -4.79 15.97 -15.22
CA PHE A 69 -5.90 15.71 -16.12
C PHE A 69 -7.20 15.97 -15.35
N VAL A 70 -7.60 17.24 -15.26
CA VAL A 70 -8.72 17.81 -14.46
C VAL A 70 -10.11 17.16 -14.73
N ARG A 71 -10.20 16.06 -15.50
CA ARG A 71 -11.42 15.38 -15.94
C ARG A 71 -11.79 14.09 -15.22
N LEU A 72 -11.30 13.83 -14.00
CA LEU A 72 -11.90 12.76 -13.18
C LEU A 72 -12.84 13.36 -12.13
N LYS A 73 -13.96 13.88 -12.64
CA LYS A 73 -15.23 13.88 -11.91
C LYS A 73 -15.98 12.63 -12.34
N MET A 74 -16.21 11.72 -11.40
CA MET A 74 -17.41 10.89 -11.38
C MET A 74 -18.22 11.33 -10.17
#